data_AF-A0A1S6FMB2-F1
#
_entry.id   AF-A0A1S6FMB2-F1
#
_cell.length_a   1.000
_cell.length_b   1.000
_cell.length_c   1.000
_cell.angle_alpha   90.00
_cell.angle_beta   90.00
_cell.angle_gamma   90.00
#
_symmetry.space_group_name_H-M   'P 1'
#
loop_
_entity.id
_entity.type
_entity.pdbx_description
1 polymer ?
#
loop_
_entity_poly.entity_id
_entity_poly.type
_entity_poly.pdbx_seq_one_letter_code
_entity_poly.pdbx_strand_id
1 'polypeptide(L)' 'MSDSQGGRDLDYYRQRERQERGHAARADDLIAKRIHLEMAERYSTLVRSSGSGSSGAAA' A
#
# COMPACT_ATOMS: atom_id res chain seq x y z
N MET A 1 16.08 -19.11 -2.36
CA MET A 1 16.20 -18.04 -1.34
C MET A 1 15.59 -16.74 -1.89
N SER A 2 14.26 -16.64 -2.03
CA SER A 2 13.59 -15.39 -2.49
C SER A 2 12.25 -15.11 -1.78
N ASP A 3 12.09 -15.58 -0.54
CA ASP A 3 10.94 -15.23 0.31
C ASP A 3 11.14 -13.89 1.07
N SER A 4 12.37 -13.36 1.09
CA SER A 4 12.73 -12.16 1.87
C SER A 4 12.44 -10.82 1.18
N GLN A 5 12.11 -10.81 -0.13
CA GLN A 5 11.73 -9.58 -0.83
C GLN A 5 10.27 -9.23 -0.54
N GLY A 6 9.34 -10.19 -0.71
CA GLY A 6 7.90 -9.96 -0.49
C GLY A 6 7.53 -9.44 0.91
N GLY A 7 8.26 -9.86 1.95
CA GLY A 7 8.07 -9.35 3.32
C GLY A 7 8.51 -7.89 3.51
N ARG A 8 9.60 -7.46 2.86
CA ARG A 8 10.07 -6.06 2.92
C ARG A 8 9.18 -5.14 2.09
N ASP A 9 8.71 -5.62 0.94
CA ASP A 9 7.77 -4.89 0.09
C ASP A 9 6.43 -4.67 0.81
N LEU A 10 5.93 -5.67 1.54
CA LEU A 10 4.67 -5.55 2.29
C LEU A 10 4.76 -4.51 3.42
N ASP A 11 5.84 -4.51 4.20
CA ASP A 11 6.05 -3.54 5.28
C ASP A 11 6.20 -2.12 4.72
N TYR A 12 6.96 -1.99 3.63
CA TYR A 12 7.10 -0.73 2.90
C TYR A 12 5.73 -0.20 2.44
N TYR A 13 4.90 -1.01 1.79
CA TYR A 13 3.58 -0.57 1.33
C TYR A 13 2.65 -0.19 2.49
N ARG A 14 2.67 -0.94 3.61
CA ARG A 14 1.91 -0.59 4.82
C ARG A 14 2.37 0.72 5.45
N GLN A 15 3.68 0.95 5.51
CA GLN A 15 4.23 2.19 6.04
C GLN A 15 3.85 3.38 5.15
N ARG A 16 3.96 3.23 3.82
CA ARG A 16 3.58 4.27 2.86
C ARG A 16 2.08 4.59 2.92
N GLU A 17 1.22 3.59 2.96
CA GLU A 17 -0.23 3.76 3.08
C GLU A 17 -0.61 4.64 4.28
N ARG A 18 -0.05 4.37 5.46
CA ARG A 18 -0.26 5.19 6.66
C ARG A 18 0.28 6.61 6.52
N GLN A 19 1.44 6.79 5.90
CA GLN A 19 2.02 8.13 5.68
C GLN A 19 1.14 8.96 4.76
N GLU A 20 0.69 8.40 3.63
CA GLU A 20 -0.16 9.13 2.69
C GLU A 20 -1.51 9.52 3.33
N ARG A 21 -2.14 8.63 4.14
CA ARG A 21 -3.32 9.03 4.94
C ARG A 21 -3.01 10.14 5.93
N GLY A 22 -1.84 10.08 6.57
CA GLY A 22 -1.37 11.13 7.48
C GLY A 22 -1.11 12.47 6.79
N HIS A 23 -0.66 12.47 5.54
CA HIS A 23 -0.51 13.69 4.73
C HIS A 23 -1.88 14.22 4.30
N ALA A 24 -2.78 13.36 3.83
CA ALA A 24 -4.14 13.75 3.46
C ALA A 24 -4.93 14.39 4.63
N ALA A 25 -4.71 13.91 5.86
CA ALA A 25 -5.35 14.46 7.05
C ALA A 25 -4.84 15.86 7.43
N ARG A 26 -3.61 16.22 7.03
CA ARG A 26 -2.97 17.51 7.32
C ARG A 26 -2.97 18.48 6.13
N ALA A 27 -3.34 18.02 4.94
CA ALA A 27 -3.33 18.83 3.74
C ALA A 27 -4.53 19.78 3.72
N ASP A 28 -4.23 21.09 3.63
CA ASP A 28 -5.24 22.13 3.44
C ASP A 28 -5.69 22.24 1.97
N ASP A 29 -4.84 21.84 1.02
CA ASP A 29 -5.14 21.81 -0.41
C ASP A 29 -5.96 20.56 -0.77
N LEU A 30 -7.13 20.77 -1.38
CA LEU A 30 -8.06 19.69 -1.74
C LEU A 30 -7.51 18.75 -2.82
N ILE A 31 -6.69 19.25 -3.75
CA ILE A 31 -6.05 18.45 -4.79
C ILE A 31 -4.95 17.59 -4.17
N ALA A 32 -4.09 18.18 -3.33
CA ALA A 32 -3.06 17.45 -2.61
C ALA A 32 -3.68 16.36 -1.71
N LYS A 33 -4.73 16.69 -0.96
CA LYS A 33 -5.50 15.73 -0.17
C LYS A 33 -6.01 14.57 -1.01
N ARG A 34 -6.61 14.85 -2.17
CA ARG A 34 -7.10 13.81 -3.08
C ARG A 34 -5.97 12.91 -3.57
N ILE A 35 -4.84 13.49 -4.00
CA ILE A 35 -3.68 12.72 -4.48
C ILE A 35 -3.15 11.79 -3.38
N HIS A 36 -3.00 12.29 -2.16
CA HIS A 36 -2.56 11.47 -1.03
C HIS A 36 -3.53 10.32 -0.74
N LEU A 37 -4.84 10.54 -0.84
CA LEU A 37 -5.84 9.47 -0.69
C LEU A 37 -5.74 8.43 -1.81
N GLU A 38 -5.63 8.85 -3.07
CA GLU A 38 -5.46 7.94 -4.22
C GLU A 38 -4.17 7.11 -4.08
N MET A 39 -3.08 7.70 -3.59
CA MET A 39 -1.83 6.98 -3.32
C MET A 39 -1.98 5.98 -2.17
N ALA A 40 -2.66 6.34 -1.08
CA ALA A 40 -2.94 5.42 0.02
C ALA A 40 -3.75 4.20 -0.46
N GLU A 41 -4.73 4.41 -1.34
CA GLU A 41 -5.53 3.33 -1.93
C GLU A 41 -4.70 2.39 -2.80
N ARG A 42 -3.79 2.92 -3.62
CA ARG A 42 -2.85 2.13 -4.43
C ARG A 42 -1.96 1.25 -3.54
N TYR A 43 -1.37 1.81 -2.49
CA TYR A 43 -0.56 1.02 -1.55
C TYR A 43 -1.39 -0.04 -0.81
N SER A 44 -2.63 0.28 -0.42
CA SER A 44 -3.52 -0.71 0.20
C SER A 44 -3.82 -1.90 -0.73
N THR A 45 -3.94 -1.63 -2.02
CA THR A 45 -4.17 -2.65 -3.05
C THR A 45 -2.95 -3.53 -3.20
N LEU A 46 -1.75 -2.95 -3.24
CA LEU A 46 -0.49 -3.71 -3.27
C LEU A 46 -0.36 -4.62 -2.04
N VAL A 47 -0.67 -4.13 -0.84
CA VAL A 47 -0.66 -4.97 0.39
C VAL A 47 -1.60 -6.17 0.27
N ARG A 48 -2.82 -5.97 -0.26
CA ARG A 48 -3.79 -7.06 -0.45
C ARG A 48 -3.33 -8.05 -1.51
N SER A 49 -2.82 -7.57 -2.65
CA SER A 49 -2.34 -8.41 -3.74
C SER A 49 -1.11 -9.24 -3.33
N SER A 50 -0.17 -8.64 -2.59
CA SER A 50 1.01 -9.34 -2.05
C SER A 50 0.65 -10.37 -0.97
N GLY A 51 -0.38 -10.12 -0.16
CA GLY A 51 -0.90 -11.08 0.81
C GLY A 51 -1.72 -12.22 0.18
N SER A 52 -2.30 -12.00 -1.01
CA SER A 52 -3.13 -12.97 -1.73
C SER A 52 -2.34 -13.86 -2.69
N GLY A 53 -1.03 -13.63 -2.87
CA GLY A 53 -0.16 -14.36 -3.80
C GLY A 53 0.24 -15.79 -3.39
N SER A 54 -0.38 -16.37 -2.36
CA SER A 54 -0.06 -17.73 -1.85
C SER A 54 -1.21 -18.74 -1.96
N SER A 55 -2.27 -18.43 -2.71
CA SER A 55 -3.38 -19.39 -2.93
C SER A 55 -3.91 -19.31 -4.37
N GLY A 56 -3.17 -19.91 -5.29
CA GLY A 56 -3.56 -19.99 -6.69
C GLY A 56 -2.73 -21.01 -7.47
N ALA A 57 -2.53 -22.19 -6.90
CA ALA A 57 -2.09 -23.37 -7.63
C ALA A 57 -3.09 -24.50 -7.39
N ALA A 58 -3.50 -25.13 -8.48
CA ALA A 58 -4.38 -26.31 -8.63
C ALA A 58 -5.90 -26.05 -8.64
N ALA A 59 -6.44 -26.00 -9.86
CA ALA A 59 -7.48 -26.94 -10.31
C ALA A 59 -7.41 -27.06 -11.85
#